data_AF-R5TG99-F1
#
_entry.id   AF-R5TG99-F1
#
_cell.length_a   1.000
_cell.length_b   1.000
_cell.length_c   1.000
_cell.angle_alpha   90.00
_cell.angle_beta   90.00
_cell.angle_gamma   90.00
#
_symmetry.space_group_name_H-M   'P 1'
#
loop_
_entity.id
_entity.type
_entity.pdbx_description
1 polymer ?
#
loop_
_entity_poly.entity_id
_entity_poly.type
_entity_poly.pdbx_seq_one_letter_code
_entity_poly.pdbx_strand_id
1 'polypeptide(L)'
;MEYKNYWNINKDTLEDLEYTDNISGIMEAQAKYLFTYTQGKVFAVFDEMKIDGSLSDNISVMSNAMKVISGVVGFQQKVSKTSADELLDANSMYFDKRYGFEICTEKYRFRLFELRMKPIYPIEIIIDAGICENIKNELDKIAIPMEKSNQYILVDEECFCNVLQKILQDRKVHYIISELQRRMNHQEESIPRKVIICEGQTDEIILQAIARKLDKKVTIVVANGKYNVPSVFDAVKGKNDKSEILLVVDSNGEEDETRKMITDDMGSEGYELAVINNSIEDWFMPEVTDFSKMKLIYVIDSILETMDWDSLKENQQSFADVVEFLEK
;
A
#
# COMPACT_ATOMS: atom_id res chain seq x y z
N MET A 1 -38.51 29.40 44.76
CA MET A 1 -37.82 28.16 44.37
C MET A 1 -36.36 28.50 44.23
N GLU A 2 -35.49 27.86 45.01
CA GLU A 2 -34.06 27.91 44.75
C GLU A 2 -33.74 26.93 43.62
N TYR A 3 -33.01 27.41 42.61
CA TYR A 3 -32.60 26.58 41.48
C TYR A 3 -31.45 25.67 41.91
N LYS A 4 -31.55 24.37 41.62
CA LYS A 4 -30.47 23.40 41.85
C LYS A 4 -29.43 23.56 40.74
N ASN A 5 -28.16 23.41 41.09
CA ASN A 5 -27.09 23.31 40.10
C ASN A 5 -27.25 22.00 39.29
N TYR A 6 -27.39 22.12 37.97
CA TYR A 6 -27.45 20.99 37.04
C TYR A 6 -26.08 20.61 36.46
N TRP A 7 -25.07 21.46 36.62
CA TRP A 7 -23.70 21.16 36.22
C TRP A 7 -23.10 20.15 37.19
N ASN A 8 -23.11 18.88 36.79
CA ASN A 8 -22.46 17.80 37.53
C ASN A 8 -21.01 17.65 37.04
N ILE A 9 -20.17 18.63 37.39
CA ILE A 9 -18.74 18.64 36.99
C ILE A 9 -17.91 18.40 38.25
N ASN A 10 -17.66 17.14 38.57
CA ASN A 10 -16.70 16.71 39.58
C ASN A 10 -15.65 15.79 38.93
N LYS A 11 -14.52 15.54 39.59
CA LYS A 11 -13.47 14.68 39.02
C LYS A 11 -14.00 13.27 38.69
N ASP A 12 -14.90 12.77 39.52
CA ASP A 12 -15.51 11.45 39.37
C ASP A 12 -16.34 11.34 38.07
N THR A 13 -17.06 12.39 37.65
CA THR A 13 -17.84 12.39 36.38
C THR A 13 -17.00 12.45 35.11
N LEU A 14 -15.71 12.79 35.19
CA LEU A 14 -14.79 12.71 34.03
C LEU A 14 -14.26 11.27 33.84
N GLU A 15 -14.26 10.46 34.90
CA GLU A 15 -13.88 9.04 34.85
C GLU A 15 -14.98 8.17 34.22
N ASP A 16 -16.22 8.66 34.16
CA ASP A 16 -17.37 7.99 33.52
C ASP A 16 -17.38 8.10 31.97
N LEU A 17 -16.44 8.85 31.36
CA LEU A 17 -16.36 8.99 29.91
C LEU A 17 -15.52 7.86 29.30
N GLU A 18 -16.17 7.01 28.52
CA GLU A 18 -15.48 6.01 27.70
C GLU A 18 -15.06 6.59 26.34
N TYR A 19 -13.75 6.71 26.14
CA TYR A 19 -13.14 7.25 24.93
C TYR A 19 -13.00 6.19 23.83
N THR A 20 -12.94 6.66 22.57
CA THR A 20 -12.86 5.80 21.37
C THR A 20 -11.45 5.72 20.78
N ASP A 21 -10.45 6.22 21.49
CA ASP A 21 -9.06 6.36 21.06
C ASP A 21 -8.38 5.00 20.76
N ASN A 22 -8.78 3.94 21.46
CA ASN A 22 -8.26 2.60 21.24
C ASN A 22 -8.74 1.94 19.93
N ILE A 23 -9.84 2.41 19.34
CA ILE A 23 -10.42 1.78 18.13
C ILE A 23 -9.38 1.70 17.00
N SER A 24 -8.62 2.77 16.78
CA SER A 24 -7.57 2.80 15.75
C SER A 24 -6.52 1.72 15.99
N GLY A 25 -6.04 1.55 17.22
CA GLY A 25 -5.06 0.52 17.57
C GLY A 25 -5.61 -0.90 17.38
N ILE A 26 -6.89 -1.13 17.72
CA ILE A 26 -7.56 -2.41 17.48
C ILE A 26 -7.64 -2.70 15.97
N MET A 27 -8.04 -1.72 15.16
CA MET A 27 -8.14 -1.86 13.70
C MET A 27 -6.77 -2.13 13.05
N GLU A 28 -5.73 -1.41 13.47
CA GLU A 28 -4.35 -1.63 13.02
C GLU A 28 -3.87 -3.06 13.32
N ALA A 29 -4.17 -3.57 14.52
CA ALA A 29 -3.85 -4.95 14.89
C ALA A 29 -4.56 -5.96 13.97
N GLN A 30 -5.85 -5.77 13.69
CA GLN A 30 -6.60 -6.66 12.78
C GLN A 30 -6.06 -6.62 11.34
N ALA A 31 -5.71 -5.42 10.85
CA ALA A 31 -5.10 -5.28 9.53
C ALA A 31 -3.74 -6.01 9.45
N LYS A 32 -2.93 -5.91 10.50
CA LYS A 32 -1.64 -6.62 10.60
C LYS A 32 -1.81 -8.13 10.63
N TYR A 33 -2.81 -8.65 11.35
CA TYR A 33 -3.11 -10.09 11.35
C TYR A 33 -3.45 -10.60 9.96
N LEU A 34 -4.34 -9.89 9.23
CA LEU A 34 -4.69 -10.26 7.87
C LEU A 34 -3.48 -10.20 6.94
N PHE A 35 -2.72 -9.10 6.97
CA PHE A 35 -1.52 -8.93 6.14
C PHE A 35 -0.51 -10.06 6.37
N THR A 36 -0.26 -10.41 7.63
CA THR A 36 0.69 -11.49 7.98
C THR A 36 0.19 -12.84 7.51
N TYR A 37 -1.09 -13.15 7.75
CA TYR A 37 -1.71 -14.42 7.36
C TYR A 37 -1.70 -14.63 5.84
N THR A 38 -1.91 -13.56 5.07
CA THR A 38 -2.00 -13.60 3.61
C THR A 38 -0.66 -13.35 2.92
N GLN A 39 0.43 -13.17 3.69
CA GLN A 39 1.75 -12.81 3.21
C GLN A 39 1.74 -11.53 2.35
N GLY A 40 0.90 -10.56 2.72
CA GLY A 40 0.77 -9.26 2.06
C GLY A 40 -0.08 -9.27 0.78
N LYS A 41 -0.53 -10.43 0.28
CA LYS A 41 -1.35 -10.53 -0.94
C LYS A 41 -2.73 -9.90 -0.81
N VAL A 42 -3.26 -9.93 0.41
CA VAL A 42 -4.54 -9.32 0.77
C VAL A 42 -4.34 -8.56 2.07
N PHE A 43 -4.67 -7.29 2.08
CA PHE A 43 -4.45 -6.40 3.23
C PHE A 43 -5.74 -5.70 3.62
N ALA A 44 -5.82 -5.17 4.84
CA ALA A 44 -6.95 -4.35 5.25
C ALA A 44 -6.51 -2.90 5.45
N VAL A 45 -7.43 -1.98 5.20
CA VAL A 45 -7.24 -0.54 5.40
C VAL A 45 -8.36 -0.03 6.28
N PHE A 46 -7.99 0.72 7.33
CA PHE A 46 -8.91 1.49 8.15
C PHE A 46 -8.52 2.96 8.02
N ASP A 47 -9.37 3.78 7.40
CA ASP A 47 -9.06 5.20 7.20
C ASP A 47 -10.32 6.07 7.14
N GLU A 48 -10.13 7.38 7.31
CA GLU A 48 -11.17 8.40 7.22
C GLU A 48 -11.73 8.48 5.79
N MET A 49 -13.04 8.51 5.67
CA MET A 49 -13.76 8.62 4.42
C MET A 49 -13.97 10.08 4.02
N LYS A 50 -13.72 10.40 2.76
CA LYS A 50 -14.17 11.64 2.11
C LYS A 50 -15.69 11.64 1.97
N ILE A 51 -16.24 12.84 1.73
CA ILE A 51 -17.68 13.09 1.57
C ILE A 51 -18.28 12.29 0.40
N ASP A 52 -17.49 11.97 -0.62
CA ASP A 52 -17.89 11.13 -1.78
C ASP A 52 -17.85 9.62 -1.49
N GLY A 53 -17.49 9.21 -0.28
CA GLY A 53 -17.39 7.81 0.13
C GLY A 53 -16.10 7.11 -0.30
N SER A 54 -15.14 7.80 -0.93
CA SER A 54 -13.77 7.31 -1.11
C SER A 54 -12.96 7.46 0.19
N LEU A 55 -11.89 6.68 0.37
CA LEU A 55 -10.96 6.95 1.47
C LEU A 55 -10.15 8.21 1.14
N SER A 56 -9.71 8.93 2.17
CA SER A 56 -8.82 10.07 1.97
C SER A 56 -7.56 9.61 1.21
N ASP A 57 -7.01 10.41 0.28
CA ASP A 57 -5.85 10.00 -0.56
C ASP A 57 -4.55 9.83 0.25
N ASN A 58 -4.62 9.86 1.58
CA ASN A 58 -3.52 9.53 2.46
C ASN A 58 -3.38 8.01 2.55
N ILE A 59 -2.92 7.39 1.45
CA ILE A 59 -2.35 6.05 1.48
C ILE A 59 -1.10 6.12 2.39
N SER A 60 -1.31 6.06 3.70
CA SER A 60 -0.26 5.89 4.69
C SER A 60 -0.01 4.39 4.87
N VAL A 61 0.60 3.80 3.85
CA VAL A 61 1.39 2.59 4.07
C VAL A 61 2.44 2.96 5.12
N MET A 62 2.30 2.44 6.34
CA MET A 62 3.36 2.32 7.34
C MET A 62 4.27 3.56 7.55
N SER A 63 3.75 4.69 8.04
CA SER A 63 4.63 5.81 8.47
C SER A 63 4.34 6.46 9.83
N ASN A 64 3.31 6.04 10.58
CA ASN A 64 3.09 6.58 11.93
C ASN A 64 3.87 5.90 13.06
N ALA A 65 4.58 4.79 12.77
CA ALA A 65 5.53 4.18 13.71
C ALA A 65 6.82 4.99 13.94
N MET A 66 6.98 6.18 13.32
CA MET A 66 8.18 7.01 13.47
C MET A 66 7.95 8.46 13.94
N LYS A 67 6.74 8.84 14.39
CA LYS A 67 6.48 10.23 14.87
C LYS A 67 6.21 10.39 16.37
N VAL A 68 6.37 9.34 17.17
CA VAL A 68 6.17 9.39 18.64
C VAL A 68 7.47 9.61 19.44
N ILE A 69 8.64 9.72 18.79
CA ILE A 69 9.93 9.90 19.52
C ILE A 69 10.29 11.38 19.80
N SER A 70 9.58 12.38 19.27
CA SER A 70 9.83 13.78 19.64
C SER A 70 8.87 14.25 20.73
N GLY A 71 9.16 13.87 21.97
CA GLY A 71 8.54 14.49 23.13
C GLY A 71 9.01 15.92 23.32
N VAL A 72 8.07 16.86 23.51
CA VAL A 72 8.28 18.08 24.30
C VAL A 72 6.96 18.45 24.98
N VAL A 73 6.96 18.27 26.31
CA VAL A 73 6.01 18.87 27.25
C VAL A 73 6.33 20.37 27.36
N GLY A 74 5.32 21.23 27.34
CA GLY A 74 5.50 22.66 27.54
C GLY A 74 4.19 23.41 27.82
N PHE A 75 3.61 23.20 29.00
CA PHE A 75 2.56 24.08 29.53
C PHE A 75 3.20 25.36 30.06
N GLN A 76 2.79 26.54 29.58
CA GLN A 76 2.83 27.77 30.38
C GLN A 76 1.66 28.70 30.02
N GLN A 77 0.94 29.07 31.06
CA GLN A 77 -0.29 29.86 31.05
C GLN A 77 0.05 31.35 31.12
N LYS A 78 -0.64 32.18 30.32
CA LYS A 78 -0.85 33.59 30.65
C LYS A 78 -2.24 34.02 30.17
N VAL A 79 -3.10 34.29 31.14
CA VAL A 79 -4.47 34.78 30.93
C VAL A 79 -4.40 36.24 30.51
N SER A 80 -4.81 36.53 29.27
CA SER A 80 -5.25 37.86 28.83
C SER A 80 -6.75 37.82 28.59
N LYS A 81 -7.45 38.91 28.93
CA LYS A 81 -8.90 39.06 28.68
C LYS A 81 -9.13 39.11 27.17
N THR A 82 -9.49 37.98 26.57
CA THR A 82 -9.87 37.90 25.16
C THR A 82 -11.36 38.18 25.03
N SER A 83 -11.72 39.18 24.21
CA SER A 83 -13.09 39.43 23.77
C SER A 83 -13.65 38.19 23.07
N ALA A 84 -14.95 37.92 23.23
CA ALA A 84 -15.62 36.72 22.71
C ALA A 84 -15.48 36.49 21.18
N ASP A 85 -14.99 37.48 20.44
CA ASP A 85 -14.79 37.43 18.98
C ASP A 85 -13.58 36.62 18.50
N GLU A 86 -12.71 36.13 19.40
CA GLU A 86 -11.57 35.25 19.05
C GLU A 86 -11.74 33.80 19.54
N LEU A 87 -12.93 33.41 20.02
CA LEU A 87 -13.17 32.06 20.52
C LEU A 87 -13.34 31.06 19.36
N LEU A 88 -12.52 30.00 19.36
CA LEU A 88 -12.69 28.86 18.46
C LEU A 88 -13.92 28.04 18.88
N ASP A 89 -14.74 27.63 17.92
CA ASP A 89 -15.91 26.78 18.19
C ASP A 89 -15.44 25.41 18.70
N ALA A 90 -15.71 25.12 19.97
CA ALA A 90 -15.37 23.86 20.62
C ALA A 90 -16.13 22.66 20.04
N ASN A 91 -17.19 22.85 19.24
CA ASN A 91 -17.78 21.77 18.45
C ASN A 91 -16.76 21.11 17.51
N SER A 92 -15.72 21.85 17.09
CA SER A 92 -14.61 21.28 16.33
C SER A 92 -13.82 20.22 17.10
N MET A 93 -13.87 20.23 18.44
CA MET A 93 -13.26 19.21 19.30
C MET A 93 -14.12 17.95 19.41
N TYR A 94 -15.43 18.07 19.16
CA TYR A 94 -16.37 16.95 19.11
C TYR A 94 -16.56 16.51 17.66
N PHE A 95 -15.46 16.06 17.04
CA PHE A 95 -15.46 15.65 15.65
C PHE A 95 -16.33 14.41 15.44
N ASP A 96 -17.17 14.46 14.41
CA ASP A 96 -18.01 13.36 13.97
C ASP A 96 -17.50 12.91 12.60
N LYS A 97 -16.60 11.93 12.62
CA LYS A 97 -15.85 11.48 11.45
C LYS A 97 -16.33 10.11 10.99
N ARG A 98 -16.29 9.89 9.68
CA ARG A 98 -16.63 8.60 9.08
C ARG A 98 -15.36 7.87 8.69
N TYR A 99 -15.25 6.61 9.08
CA TYR A 99 -14.15 5.73 8.75
C TYR A 99 -14.66 4.50 8.03
N GLY A 100 -13.87 3.95 7.11
CA GLY A 100 -14.18 2.70 6.42
C GLY A 100 -13.16 1.63 6.77
N PHE A 101 -13.61 0.39 6.98
CA PHE A 101 -12.74 -0.78 7.05
C PHE A 101 -12.89 -1.62 5.78
N GLU A 102 -11.82 -1.71 5.00
CA GLU A 102 -11.82 -2.35 3.68
C GLU A 102 -10.79 -3.49 3.61
N ILE A 103 -11.15 -4.59 2.95
CA ILE A 103 -10.21 -5.61 2.49
C ILE A 103 -9.82 -5.28 1.06
N CYS A 104 -8.52 -5.24 0.81
CA CYS A 104 -7.93 -4.77 -0.42
C CYS A 104 -6.90 -5.76 -0.99
N THR A 105 -6.75 -5.68 -2.30
CA THR A 105 -5.53 -6.04 -3.04
C THR A 105 -5.10 -4.82 -3.85
N GLU A 106 -4.09 -4.94 -4.69
CA GLU A 106 -3.72 -3.88 -5.64
C GLU A 106 -4.85 -3.51 -6.61
N LYS A 107 -5.80 -4.42 -6.86
CA LYS A 107 -6.84 -4.28 -7.91
C LYS A 107 -8.26 -4.27 -7.38
N TYR A 108 -8.48 -4.89 -6.23
CA TYR A 108 -9.82 -5.09 -5.69
C TYR A 108 -9.93 -4.44 -4.32
N ARG A 109 -11.09 -3.88 -4.02
CA ARG A 109 -11.47 -3.44 -2.69
C ARG A 109 -12.86 -3.92 -2.34
N PHE A 110 -13.05 -4.28 -1.08
CA PHE A 110 -14.33 -4.66 -0.51
C PHE A 110 -14.47 -4.05 0.88
N ARG A 111 -15.48 -3.20 1.06
CA ARG A 111 -15.76 -2.55 2.36
C ARG A 111 -16.61 -3.46 3.23
N LEU A 112 -16.16 -3.69 4.46
CA LEU A 112 -16.84 -4.54 5.42
C LEU A 112 -17.87 -3.73 6.21
N PHE A 113 -17.47 -2.54 6.65
CA PHE A 113 -18.32 -1.62 7.39
C PHE A 113 -17.77 -0.20 7.36
N GLU A 114 -18.61 0.73 7.80
CA GLU A 114 -18.28 2.12 8.09
C GLU A 114 -18.53 2.42 9.56
N LEU A 115 -17.65 3.20 10.19
CA LEU A 115 -17.83 3.72 11.55
C LEU A 115 -18.06 5.21 11.49
N ARG A 116 -19.05 5.69 12.23
CA ARG A 116 -19.23 7.10 12.55
C ARG A 116 -18.72 7.33 13.97
N MET A 117 -17.48 7.80 14.06
CA MET A 117 -16.75 7.94 15.31
C MET A 117 -16.86 9.35 15.86
N LYS A 118 -17.16 9.41 17.15
CA LYS A 118 -17.08 10.59 18.03
C LYS A 118 -15.94 10.36 19.04
N PRO A 119 -15.45 11.38 19.76
CA PRO A 119 -14.37 11.20 20.74
C PRO A 119 -14.70 10.25 21.90
N ILE A 120 -15.99 10.03 22.16
CA ILE A 120 -16.51 9.16 23.22
C ILE A 120 -17.63 8.27 22.66
N TYR A 121 -17.85 7.12 23.30
CA TYR A 121 -19.00 6.28 23.02
C TYR A 121 -20.32 6.98 23.41
N PRO A 122 -21.46 6.60 22.79
CA PRO A 122 -21.62 5.56 21.79
C PRO A 122 -21.25 6.01 20.36
N ILE A 123 -20.87 5.06 19.52
CA ILE A 123 -20.58 5.25 18.08
C ILE A 123 -21.56 4.48 17.22
N GLU A 124 -21.64 4.82 15.93
CA GLU A 124 -22.51 4.11 14.98
C GLU A 124 -21.66 3.28 14.00
N ILE A 125 -22.13 2.08 13.68
CA ILE A 125 -21.55 1.20 12.66
C ILE A 125 -22.58 0.90 11.57
N ILE A 126 -22.14 0.92 10.32
CA ILE A 126 -22.93 0.53 9.14
C ILE A 126 -22.22 -0.64 8.48
N ILE A 127 -22.80 -1.84 8.55
CA ILE A 127 -22.17 -3.09 8.10
C ILE A 127 -22.61 -3.40 6.66
N ASP A 128 -21.76 -4.04 5.86
CA ASP A 128 -22.17 -4.61 4.56
C ASP A 128 -23.44 -5.46 4.74
N ALA A 129 -24.43 -5.26 3.85
CA ALA A 129 -25.75 -5.85 4.02
C ALA A 129 -25.74 -7.39 4.05
N GLY A 130 -24.89 -8.01 3.24
CA GLY A 130 -24.78 -9.47 3.17
C GLY A 130 -24.06 -10.08 4.37
N ILE A 131 -23.08 -9.37 4.93
CA ILE A 131 -22.48 -9.75 6.22
C ILE A 131 -23.54 -9.63 7.31
N CYS A 132 -24.19 -8.46 7.40
CA CYS A 132 -25.18 -8.16 8.43
C CYS A 132 -26.32 -9.18 8.44
N GLU A 133 -26.83 -9.59 7.28
CA GLU A 133 -27.89 -10.59 7.17
C GLU A 133 -27.47 -11.94 7.79
N ASN A 134 -26.22 -12.35 7.61
CA ASN A 134 -25.71 -13.62 8.14
C ASN A 134 -25.62 -13.63 9.67
N ILE A 135 -25.25 -12.50 10.28
CA ILE A 135 -24.95 -12.39 11.72
C ILE A 135 -26.00 -11.60 12.52
N LYS A 136 -27.11 -11.20 11.89
CA LYS A 136 -28.13 -10.30 12.48
C LYS A 136 -28.60 -10.71 13.86
N ASN A 137 -28.96 -11.99 14.04
CA ASN A 137 -29.48 -12.51 15.30
C ASN A 137 -28.46 -12.43 16.46
N GLU A 138 -27.17 -12.39 16.13
CA GLU A 138 -26.10 -12.23 17.12
C GLU A 138 -25.85 -10.75 17.40
N LEU A 139 -25.86 -9.91 16.37
CA LEU A 139 -25.73 -8.45 16.50
C LEU A 139 -26.85 -7.82 17.33
N ASP A 140 -28.11 -8.21 17.09
CA ASP A 140 -29.28 -7.69 17.81
C ASP A 140 -29.25 -7.98 19.33
N LYS A 141 -28.36 -8.88 19.79
CA LYS A 141 -28.16 -9.21 21.20
C LYS A 141 -27.07 -8.39 21.88
N ILE A 142 -26.14 -7.83 21.11
CA ILE A 142 -24.92 -7.19 21.62
C ILE A 142 -24.83 -5.70 21.27
N ALA A 143 -25.59 -5.24 20.27
CA ALA A 143 -25.62 -3.86 19.82
C ALA A 143 -27.06 -3.37 19.62
N ILE A 144 -27.27 -2.06 19.60
CA ILE A 144 -28.61 -1.47 19.50
C ILE A 144 -28.95 -1.26 18.02
N PRO A 145 -29.96 -1.96 17.46
CA PRO A 145 -30.34 -1.79 16.05
C PRO A 145 -30.96 -0.42 15.79
N MET A 146 -30.68 0.15 14.62
CA MET A 146 -31.29 1.39 14.13
C MET A 146 -32.36 1.12 13.07
N GLU A 147 -33.00 2.17 12.56
CA GLU A 147 -34.04 2.07 11.52
C GLU A 147 -33.54 1.34 10.26
N LYS A 148 -32.27 1.56 9.89
CA LYS A 148 -31.61 0.81 8.81
C LYS A 148 -31.14 -0.53 9.35
N SER A 149 -31.52 -1.60 8.66
CA SER A 149 -31.29 -2.99 9.09
C SER A 149 -29.82 -3.39 9.24
N ASN A 150 -28.90 -2.64 8.65
CA ASN A 150 -27.46 -2.87 8.71
C ASN A 150 -26.72 -1.84 9.55
N GLN A 151 -27.44 -1.06 10.34
CA GLN A 151 -26.90 0.02 11.16
C GLN A 151 -27.16 -0.23 12.64
N TYR A 152 -26.12 -0.08 13.45
CA TYR A 152 -26.15 -0.36 14.88
C TYR A 152 -25.43 0.74 15.67
N ILE A 153 -25.86 0.95 16.92
CA ILE A 153 -25.15 1.76 17.90
C ILE A 153 -24.33 0.83 18.79
N LEU A 154 -23.06 1.19 18.97
CA LEU A 154 -22.09 0.50 19.81
C LEU A 154 -21.85 1.35 21.05
N VAL A 155 -22.10 0.77 22.22
CA VAL A 155 -22.21 1.51 23.48
C VAL A 155 -20.90 1.66 24.23
N ASP A 156 -19.92 0.80 23.96
CA ASP A 156 -18.61 0.73 24.62
C ASP A 156 -17.60 -0.05 23.75
N GLU A 157 -16.35 -0.16 24.22
CA GLU A 157 -15.27 -0.89 23.55
C GLU A 157 -15.53 -2.41 23.48
N GLU A 158 -16.15 -2.99 24.51
CA GLU A 158 -16.45 -4.42 24.55
C GLU A 158 -17.49 -4.80 23.48
N CYS A 159 -18.56 -4.02 23.37
CA CYS A 159 -19.57 -4.09 22.32
C CYS A 159 -18.91 -3.99 20.94
N PHE A 160 -18.01 -3.01 20.75
CA PHE A 160 -17.26 -2.85 19.51
C PHE A 160 -16.44 -4.09 19.16
N CYS A 161 -15.63 -4.62 20.09
CA CYS A 161 -14.82 -5.80 19.87
C CYS A 161 -15.68 -7.04 19.54
N ASN A 162 -16.78 -7.23 20.25
CA ASN A 162 -17.71 -8.34 20.01
C ASN A 162 -18.35 -8.25 18.61
N VAL A 163 -18.80 -7.06 18.20
CA VAL A 163 -19.36 -6.84 16.86
C VAL A 163 -18.31 -7.05 15.78
N LEU A 164 -17.12 -6.47 15.96
CA LEU A 164 -15.98 -6.62 15.04
C LEU A 164 -15.64 -8.10 14.82
N GLN A 165 -15.56 -8.88 15.90
CA GLN A 165 -15.27 -10.30 15.83
C GLN A 165 -16.30 -11.03 14.96
N LYS A 166 -17.60 -10.74 15.13
CA LYS A 166 -18.66 -11.36 14.32
C LYS A 166 -18.56 -11.00 12.84
N ILE A 167 -18.22 -9.75 12.54
CA ILE A 167 -18.02 -9.29 11.16
C ILE A 167 -16.82 -10.02 10.52
N LEU A 168 -15.65 -10.00 11.17
CA LEU A 168 -14.42 -10.54 10.60
C LEU A 168 -14.47 -12.07 10.43
N GLN A 169 -15.28 -12.76 11.23
CA GLN A 169 -15.47 -14.22 11.15
C GLN A 169 -16.63 -14.64 10.24
N ASP A 170 -17.32 -13.70 9.59
CA ASP A 170 -18.44 -14.02 8.71
C ASP A 170 -17.99 -14.81 7.48
N ARG A 171 -18.86 -15.71 7.02
CA ARG A 171 -18.61 -16.57 5.85
C ARG A 171 -18.34 -15.78 4.57
N LYS A 172 -18.97 -14.61 4.37
CA LYS A 172 -18.75 -13.76 3.19
C LYS A 172 -17.35 -13.17 3.24
N VAL A 173 -16.89 -12.73 4.41
CA VAL A 173 -15.51 -12.23 4.60
C VAL A 173 -14.49 -13.31 4.30
N HIS A 174 -14.65 -14.51 4.88
CA HIS A 174 -13.76 -15.63 4.59
C HIS A 174 -13.73 -16.01 3.11
N TYR A 175 -14.90 -16.05 2.46
CA TYR A 175 -15.00 -16.31 1.03
C TYR A 175 -14.24 -15.28 0.20
N ILE A 176 -14.43 -13.99 0.49
CA ILE A 176 -13.77 -12.89 -0.23
C ILE A 176 -12.26 -12.97 -0.06
N ILE A 177 -11.74 -13.15 1.16
CA ILE A 177 -10.30 -13.31 1.40
C ILE A 177 -9.74 -14.49 0.60
N SER A 178 -10.41 -15.65 0.67
CA SER A 178 -9.98 -16.86 -0.03
C SER A 178 -9.95 -16.69 -1.55
N GLU A 179 -11.00 -16.07 -2.11
CA GLU A 179 -11.11 -15.83 -3.55
C GLU A 179 -10.09 -14.79 -4.03
N LEU A 180 -9.83 -13.74 -3.24
CA LEU A 180 -8.79 -12.77 -3.53
C LEU A 180 -7.40 -13.43 -3.51
N GLN A 181 -7.08 -14.23 -2.48
CA GLN A 181 -5.83 -14.98 -2.41
C GLN A 181 -5.67 -15.91 -3.62
N ARG A 182 -6.73 -16.64 -4.00
CA ARG A 182 -6.72 -17.51 -5.18
C ARG A 182 -6.43 -16.72 -6.46
N ARG A 183 -7.03 -15.55 -6.64
CA ARG A 183 -6.79 -14.66 -7.80
C ARG A 183 -5.38 -14.08 -7.80
N MET A 184 -4.82 -13.75 -6.64
CA MET A 184 -3.43 -13.30 -6.53
C MET A 184 -2.46 -14.44 -6.82
N ASN A 185 -2.74 -15.66 -6.35
CA ASN A 185 -1.94 -16.85 -6.64
C ASN A 185 -2.03 -17.27 -8.12
N HIS A 186 -3.19 -17.15 -8.78
CA HIS A 186 -3.27 -17.38 -10.22
C HIS A 186 -2.63 -16.25 -11.05
N GLN A 187 -2.52 -15.04 -10.50
CA GLN A 187 -1.67 -13.99 -11.09
C GLN A 187 -0.18 -14.31 -10.89
N GLU A 188 0.20 -15.01 -9.81
CA GLU A 188 1.55 -15.57 -9.64
C GLU A 188 1.80 -16.82 -10.49
N GLU A 189 0.80 -17.66 -10.79
CA GLU A 189 0.92 -18.72 -11.81
C GLU A 189 0.94 -18.14 -13.24
N SER A 190 0.50 -16.89 -13.41
CA SER A 190 0.89 -16.04 -14.53
C SER A 190 2.12 -15.22 -14.17
N ILE A 191 3.22 -15.86 -13.73
CA ILE A 191 4.54 -15.23 -13.91
C ILE A 191 4.56 -14.82 -15.39
N PRO A 192 4.70 -13.52 -15.71
CA PRO A 192 4.82 -13.12 -17.10
C PRO A 192 5.88 -14.01 -17.72
N ARG A 193 5.60 -14.53 -18.93
CA ARG A 193 6.59 -15.33 -19.66
C ARG A 193 7.93 -14.61 -19.70
N LYS A 194 7.93 -13.28 -19.65
CA LYS A 194 9.11 -12.44 -19.67
C LYS A 194 9.57 -12.03 -18.27
N VAL A 195 10.79 -12.41 -17.96
CA VAL A 195 11.53 -11.99 -16.76
C VAL A 195 12.77 -11.21 -17.19
N ILE A 196 13.03 -10.07 -16.56
CA ILE A 196 14.29 -9.35 -16.69
C ILE A 196 15.07 -9.50 -15.39
N ILE A 197 16.34 -9.87 -15.47
CA ILE A 197 17.26 -9.88 -14.32
C ILE A 197 18.24 -8.74 -14.51
N CYS A 198 18.27 -7.78 -13.59
CA CYS A 198 19.14 -6.61 -13.64
C CYS A 198 20.09 -6.53 -12.45
N GLU A 199 21.17 -5.75 -12.55
CA GLU A 199 22.20 -5.66 -11.52
C GLU A 199 21.72 -4.92 -10.27
N GLY A 200 21.08 -3.76 -10.45
CA GLY A 200 20.73 -2.82 -9.39
C GLY A 200 19.27 -2.41 -9.33
N GLN A 201 18.91 -1.79 -8.20
CA GLN A 201 17.57 -1.23 -7.96
C GLN A 201 17.25 -0.03 -8.87
N THR A 202 18.26 0.73 -9.28
CA THR A 202 18.06 1.86 -10.21
C THR A 202 17.61 1.33 -11.58
N ASP A 203 18.25 0.26 -12.05
CA ASP A 203 17.92 -0.40 -13.31
C ASP A 203 16.50 -0.95 -13.29
N GLU A 204 16.09 -1.56 -12.17
CA GLU A 204 14.71 -2.03 -12.00
C GLU A 204 13.70 -0.90 -12.23
N ILE A 205 13.91 0.27 -11.62
CA ILE A 205 12.99 1.40 -11.75
C ILE A 205 12.92 1.88 -13.21
N ILE A 206 14.06 1.98 -13.89
CA ILE A 206 14.14 2.43 -15.29
C ILE A 206 13.49 1.40 -16.23
N LEU A 207 13.80 0.12 -16.08
CA LEU A 207 13.23 -0.96 -16.87
C LEU A 207 11.72 -1.11 -16.63
N GLN A 208 11.25 -0.92 -15.40
CA GLN A 208 9.81 -0.86 -15.09
C GLN A 208 9.14 0.32 -15.81
N ALA A 209 9.77 1.50 -15.83
CA ALA A 209 9.24 2.67 -16.53
C ALA A 209 9.14 2.43 -18.05
N ILE A 210 10.17 1.84 -18.66
CA ILE A 210 10.19 1.43 -20.08
C ILE A 210 9.05 0.43 -20.35
N ALA A 211 8.91 -0.62 -19.54
CA ALA A 211 7.86 -1.62 -19.72
C ALA A 211 6.45 -1.02 -19.59
N ARG A 212 6.23 -0.12 -18.62
CA ARG A 212 4.96 0.62 -18.47
C ARG A 212 4.66 1.46 -19.70
N LYS A 213 5.67 2.16 -20.25
CA LYS A 213 5.51 3.00 -21.45
C LYS A 213 5.08 2.19 -22.68
N LEU A 214 5.55 0.96 -22.80
CA LEU A 214 5.18 0.02 -23.86
C LEU A 214 3.86 -0.74 -23.60
N ASP A 215 3.18 -0.48 -22.46
CA ASP A 215 2.04 -1.27 -21.97
C ASP A 215 2.34 -2.78 -21.89
N LYS A 216 3.57 -3.12 -21.47
CA LYS A 216 4.06 -4.50 -21.32
C LYS A 216 4.15 -4.87 -19.85
N LYS A 217 3.75 -6.11 -19.55
CA LYS A 217 3.92 -6.72 -18.22
C LYS A 217 5.17 -7.56 -18.19
N VAL A 218 6.08 -7.25 -17.26
CA VAL A 218 7.34 -7.95 -17.08
C VAL A 218 7.62 -8.11 -15.59
N THR A 219 8.23 -9.23 -15.20
CA THR A 219 8.77 -9.39 -13.85
C THR A 219 10.23 -9.00 -13.89
N ILE A 220 10.66 -8.09 -13.02
CA ILE A 220 12.05 -7.69 -12.91
C ILE A 220 12.62 -8.19 -11.59
N VAL A 221 13.81 -8.78 -11.63
CA VAL A 221 14.49 -9.35 -10.47
C VAL A 221 15.87 -8.72 -10.35
N VAL A 222 16.14 -8.10 -9.20
CA VAL A 222 17.42 -7.45 -8.93
C VAL A 222 18.42 -8.44 -8.36
N ALA A 223 19.61 -8.52 -8.97
CA ALA A 223 20.69 -9.41 -8.55
C ALA A 223 21.57 -8.84 -7.44
N ASN A 224 21.55 -7.52 -7.22
CA ASN A 224 22.43 -6.81 -6.29
C ASN A 224 23.91 -7.05 -6.62
N GLY A 225 24.30 -6.80 -7.86
CA GLY A 225 25.67 -6.93 -8.37
C GLY A 225 25.80 -7.95 -9.50
N LYS A 226 26.66 -7.64 -10.48
CA LYS A 226 26.86 -8.48 -11.68
C LYS A 226 27.23 -9.93 -11.39
N TYR A 227 28.00 -10.19 -10.35
CA TYR A 227 28.44 -11.55 -9.96
C TYR A 227 27.31 -12.43 -9.39
N ASN A 228 26.20 -11.82 -8.97
CA ASN A 228 25.05 -12.56 -8.43
C ASN A 228 24.04 -12.96 -9.53
N VAL A 229 24.17 -12.39 -10.74
CA VAL A 229 23.26 -12.65 -11.86
C VAL A 229 23.13 -14.15 -12.17
N PRO A 230 24.21 -14.96 -12.24
CA PRO A 230 24.09 -16.41 -12.47
C PRO A 230 23.25 -17.14 -11.41
N SER A 231 23.47 -16.83 -10.14
CA SER A 231 22.73 -17.48 -9.04
C SER A 231 21.24 -17.12 -9.05
N VAL A 232 20.91 -15.87 -9.40
CA VAL A 232 19.52 -15.42 -9.51
C VAL A 232 18.83 -16.04 -10.72
N PHE A 233 19.54 -16.18 -11.85
CA PHE A 233 19.03 -16.87 -13.02
C PHE A 233 18.64 -18.32 -12.72
N ASP A 234 19.52 -19.09 -12.07
CA ASP A 234 19.23 -20.48 -11.71
C ASP A 234 17.99 -20.59 -10.81
N ALA A 235 17.84 -19.65 -9.86
CA ALA A 235 16.67 -19.60 -8.98
C ALA A 235 15.37 -19.26 -9.74
N VAL A 236 15.43 -18.37 -10.73
CA VAL A 236 14.28 -18.01 -11.58
C VAL A 236 13.90 -19.18 -12.49
N LYS A 237 14.88 -19.76 -13.19
CA LYS A 237 14.68 -20.90 -14.10
C LYS A 237 14.19 -22.14 -13.37
N GLY A 238 14.68 -22.40 -12.15
CA GLY A 238 14.22 -23.50 -11.31
C GLY A 238 12.78 -23.37 -10.84
N LYS A 239 12.23 -22.15 -10.79
CA LYS A 239 10.82 -21.89 -10.46
C LYS A 239 9.90 -21.95 -11.68
N ASN A 240 10.38 -21.57 -12.86
CA ASN A 240 9.59 -21.55 -14.09
C ASN A 240 10.46 -21.85 -15.33
N ASP A 241 10.31 -23.05 -15.88
CA ASP A 241 11.05 -23.53 -17.05
C ASP A 241 10.58 -22.90 -18.38
N LYS A 242 9.42 -22.22 -18.38
CA LYS A 242 8.82 -21.57 -19.55
C LYS A 242 9.05 -20.07 -19.60
N SER A 243 9.85 -19.51 -18.69
CA SER A 243 10.19 -18.10 -18.71
C SER A 243 11.20 -17.79 -19.82
N GLU A 244 10.85 -16.85 -20.68
CA GLU A 244 11.76 -16.05 -21.50
C GLU A 244 12.49 -15.08 -20.55
N ILE A 245 13.82 -15.17 -20.49
CA ILE A 245 14.63 -14.40 -19.54
C ILE A 245 15.55 -13.48 -20.33
N LEU A 246 15.57 -12.20 -19.96
CA LEU A 246 16.58 -11.24 -20.41
C LEU A 246 17.48 -10.88 -19.23
N LEU A 247 18.79 -10.94 -19.43
CA LEU A 247 19.77 -10.40 -18.49
C LEU A 247 20.16 -8.99 -18.95
N VAL A 248 20.09 -8.02 -18.05
CA VAL A 248 20.51 -6.64 -18.27
C VAL A 248 21.66 -6.34 -17.32
N VAL A 249 22.86 -6.13 -17.86
CA VAL A 249 24.08 -6.03 -17.04
C VAL A 249 24.92 -4.83 -17.47
N ASP A 250 25.37 -4.06 -16.50
CA ASP A 250 26.28 -2.94 -16.70
C ASP A 250 27.73 -3.44 -16.84
N SER A 251 28.43 -3.00 -17.88
CA SER A 251 29.78 -3.47 -18.16
C SER A 251 30.89 -2.56 -17.66
N ASN A 252 30.58 -1.34 -17.22
CA ASN A 252 31.56 -0.33 -16.81
C ASN A 252 32.66 -0.05 -17.87
N GLY A 253 32.31 -0.15 -19.15
CA GLY A 253 33.17 0.05 -20.31
C GLY A 253 33.79 -1.23 -20.88
N GLU A 254 33.50 -2.39 -20.30
CA GLU A 254 34.12 -3.69 -20.62
C GLU A 254 33.07 -4.71 -21.09
N GLU A 255 32.40 -4.42 -22.21
CA GLU A 255 31.27 -5.24 -22.70
C GLU A 255 31.67 -6.68 -23.03
N ASP A 256 32.78 -6.86 -23.73
CA ASP A 256 33.27 -8.19 -24.15
C ASP A 256 33.65 -9.07 -22.95
N GLU A 257 34.30 -8.48 -21.94
CA GLU A 257 34.68 -9.19 -20.71
C GLU A 257 33.44 -9.56 -19.89
N THR A 258 32.48 -8.64 -19.78
CA THR A 258 31.22 -8.87 -19.07
C THR A 258 30.39 -9.96 -19.75
N ARG A 259 30.29 -9.93 -21.09
CA ARG A 259 29.60 -10.96 -21.86
C ARG A 259 30.25 -12.32 -21.66
N LYS A 260 31.58 -12.38 -21.75
CA LYS A 260 32.33 -13.62 -21.54
C LYS A 260 32.15 -14.17 -20.12
N MET A 261 32.22 -13.33 -19.09
CA MET A 261 32.00 -13.73 -17.69
C MET A 261 30.64 -14.41 -17.52
N ILE A 262 29.58 -13.79 -18.03
CA ILE A 262 28.22 -14.32 -17.92
C ILE A 262 28.09 -15.65 -18.71
N THR A 263 28.62 -15.71 -19.93
CA THR A 263 28.56 -16.93 -20.75
C THR A 263 29.40 -18.08 -20.21
N ASP A 264 30.58 -17.80 -19.62
CA ASP A 264 31.44 -18.82 -19.02
C ASP A 264 30.78 -19.45 -17.76
N ASP A 265 30.04 -18.65 -16.98
CA ASP A 265 29.36 -19.12 -15.76
C ASP A 265 28.02 -19.83 -16.03
N MET A 266 27.27 -19.37 -17.05
CA MET A 266 25.86 -19.78 -17.26
C MET A 266 25.64 -20.59 -18.56
N GLY A 267 26.64 -20.66 -19.45
CA GLY A 267 26.47 -21.11 -20.82
C GLY A 267 25.77 -20.06 -21.69
N SER A 268 25.45 -20.39 -22.95
CA SER A 268 24.84 -19.44 -23.91
C SER A 268 23.37 -19.73 -24.24
N GLU A 269 22.68 -20.54 -23.44
CA GLU A 269 21.32 -21.01 -23.72
C GLU A 269 20.32 -20.67 -22.61
N GLY A 270 19.09 -20.34 -22.99
CA GLY A 270 17.97 -20.12 -22.06
C GLY A 270 17.83 -18.69 -21.53
N TYR A 271 18.55 -17.73 -22.12
CA TYR A 271 18.37 -16.29 -21.86
C TYR A 271 18.79 -15.45 -23.08
N GLU A 272 18.26 -14.24 -23.17
CA GLU A 272 18.77 -13.13 -23.99
C GLU A 272 19.66 -12.22 -23.11
N LEU A 273 20.62 -11.52 -23.69
CA LEU A 273 21.61 -10.73 -22.94
C LEU A 273 21.81 -9.34 -23.54
N ALA A 274 21.38 -8.33 -22.81
CA ALA A 274 21.65 -6.91 -23.06
C ALA A 274 22.80 -6.45 -22.15
N VAL A 275 23.97 -6.18 -22.74
CA VAL A 275 25.13 -5.63 -22.02
C VAL A 275 25.18 -4.14 -22.26
N ILE A 276 25.11 -3.36 -21.19
CA ILE A 276 25.14 -1.90 -21.26
C ILE A 276 26.60 -1.46 -21.15
N ASN A 277 27.03 -0.55 -22.03
CA ASN A 277 28.41 -0.10 -22.09
C ASN A 277 28.90 0.37 -20.71
N ASN A 278 28.31 1.41 -20.13
CA ASN A 278 28.72 1.90 -18.82
C ASN A 278 27.65 1.59 -17.78
N SER A 279 26.47 2.22 -17.93
CA SER A 279 25.35 2.11 -17.01
C SER A 279 24.03 2.38 -17.74
N ILE A 280 22.93 1.87 -17.22
CA ILE A 280 21.60 2.04 -17.84
C ILE A 280 21.19 3.51 -18.02
N GLU A 281 21.70 4.41 -17.19
CA GLU A 281 21.44 5.85 -17.30
C GLU A 281 22.02 6.47 -18.58
N ASP A 282 23.01 5.83 -19.21
CA ASP A 282 23.65 6.32 -20.43
C ASP A 282 22.71 6.35 -21.64
N TRP A 283 21.61 5.58 -21.59
CA TRP A 283 20.56 5.66 -22.61
C TRP A 283 19.90 7.04 -22.67
N PHE A 284 19.95 7.81 -21.59
CA PHE A 284 19.31 9.13 -21.47
C PHE A 284 20.31 10.29 -21.56
N MET A 285 21.52 10.03 -22.06
CA MET A 285 22.51 11.05 -22.33
C MET A 285 22.29 11.73 -23.70
N PRO A 286 22.53 13.05 -23.81
CA PRO A 286 23.07 13.94 -22.78
C PRO A 286 22.03 14.57 -21.84
N GLU A 287 20.74 14.30 -22.02
CA GLU A 287 19.63 14.98 -21.34
C GLU A 287 19.70 14.90 -19.80
N VAL A 288 20.28 13.81 -19.28
CA VAL A 288 20.37 13.56 -17.83
C VAL A 288 21.78 13.67 -17.26
N THR A 289 22.74 14.28 -17.99
CA THR A 289 24.15 14.41 -17.58
C THR A 289 24.32 15.01 -16.17
N ASP A 290 23.48 16.00 -15.82
CA ASP A 290 23.53 16.69 -14.51
C ASP A 290 22.56 16.11 -13.46
N PHE A 291 21.92 14.96 -13.74
CA PHE A 291 20.90 14.42 -12.85
C PHE A 291 21.53 13.51 -11.80
N SER A 292 21.11 13.66 -10.55
CA SER A 292 21.36 12.61 -9.55
C SER A 292 20.49 11.39 -9.86
N LYS A 293 20.91 10.19 -9.44
CA LYS A 293 20.10 8.96 -9.58
C LYS A 293 18.67 9.14 -9.05
N MET A 294 18.52 9.82 -7.91
CA MET A 294 17.21 10.14 -7.33
C MET A 294 16.37 11.08 -8.22
N LYS A 295 17.00 12.08 -8.85
CA LYS A 295 16.30 12.99 -9.76
C LYS A 295 15.85 12.25 -11.02
N LEU A 296 16.70 11.37 -11.56
CA LEU A 296 16.36 10.53 -12.71
C LEU A 296 15.14 9.66 -12.43
N ILE A 297 15.14 8.94 -11.30
CA ILE A 297 14.01 8.10 -10.86
C ILE A 297 12.69 8.89 -10.82
N TYR A 298 12.73 10.13 -10.33
CA TYR A 298 11.52 10.95 -10.18
C TYR A 298 10.93 11.43 -11.52
N VAL A 299 11.76 11.58 -12.56
CA VAL A 299 11.36 12.19 -13.84
C VAL A 299 11.42 11.24 -15.04
N ILE A 300 11.79 9.97 -14.81
CA ILE A 300 12.01 8.98 -15.88
C ILE A 300 10.79 8.79 -16.78
N ASP A 301 9.57 8.73 -16.21
CA ASP A 301 8.34 8.56 -16.98
C ASP A 301 8.15 9.75 -17.96
N SER A 302 8.43 10.99 -17.53
CA SER A 302 8.35 12.18 -18.37
C SER A 302 9.45 12.23 -19.44
N ILE A 303 10.66 11.76 -19.13
CA ILE A 303 11.74 11.65 -20.13
C ILE A 303 11.29 10.70 -21.23
N LEU A 304 10.84 9.49 -20.86
CA LEU A 304 10.39 8.45 -21.79
C LEU A 304 9.20 8.88 -22.65
N GLU A 305 8.37 9.82 -22.20
CA GLU A 305 7.29 10.41 -23.00
C GLU A 305 7.75 11.31 -24.14
N THR A 306 8.87 12.00 -23.94
CA THR A 306 9.39 13.00 -24.90
C THR A 306 10.50 12.47 -25.80
N MET A 307 11.02 11.28 -25.48
CA MET A 307 12.18 10.70 -26.13
C MET A 307 11.84 10.08 -27.49
N ASP A 308 12.78 10.17 -28.44
CA ASP A 308 12.70 9.45 -29.72
C ASP A 308 13.28 8.03 -29.55
N TRP A 309 12.39 7.07 -29.34
CA TRP A 309 12.77 5.68 -29.11
C TRP A 309 13.40 5.04 -30.35
N ASP A 310 13.01 5.45 -31.56
CA ASP A 310 13.55 4.86 -32.79
C ASP A 310 15.01 5.27 -32.95
N SER A 311 15.32 6.56 -32.75
CA SER A 311 16.70 7.04 -32.74
C SER A 311 17.53 6.39 -31.62
N LEU A 312 16.94 6.14 -30.45
CA LEU A 312 17.66 5.49 -29.35
C LEU A 312 17.96 4.02 -29.64
N LYS A 313 17.01 3.27 -30.23
CA LYS A 313 17.21 1.89 -30.69
C LYS A 313 18.34 1.79 -31.73
N GLU A 314 18.46 2.76 -32.64
CA GLU A 314 19.53 2.78 -33.65
C GLU A 314 20.91 3.07 -33.06
N ASN A 315 20.99 3.90 -32.01
CA ASN A 315 22.25 4.35 -31.42
C ASN A 315 22.74 3.48 -30.25
N GLN A 316 21.83 2.79 -29.57
CA GLN A 316 22.12 2.02 -28.35
C GLN A 316 21.59 0.59 -28.48
N GLN A 317 22.46 -0.34 -28.86
CA GLN A 317 22.08 -1.75 -29.07
C GLN A 317 21.44 -2.38 -27.83
N SER A 318 21.96 -2.09 -26.63
CA SER A 318 21.41 -2.63 -25.38
C SER A 318 20.00 -2.13 -25.06
N PHE A 319 19.67 -0.90 -25.45
CA PHE A 319 18.29 -0.39 -25.38
C PHE A 319 17.39 -1.10 -26.39
N ALA A 320 17.87 -1.30 -27.62
CA ALA A 320 17.15 -2.04 -28.64
C ALA A 320 16.83 -3.47 -28.20
N ASP A 321 17.81 -4.17 -27.63
CA ASP A 321 17.65 -5.54 -27.11
C ASP A 321 16.56 -5.62 -26.04
N VAL A 322 16.53 -4.65 -25.10
CA VAL A 322 15.51 -4.58 -24.04
C VAL A 322 14.12 -4.33 -24.63
N VAL A 323 14.00 -3.39 -25.57
CA VAL A 323 12.70 -3.06 -26.16
C VAL A 323 12.20 -4.21 -27.04
N GLU A 324 13.06 -4.82 -27.87
CA GLU A 324 12.70 -5.98 -28.68
C GLU A 324 12.25 -7.14 -27.79
N PHE A 325 12.99 -7.41 -26.70
CA PHE A 325 12.60 -8.40 -25.72
C PHE A 325 11.24 -8.10 -25.10
N LEU A 326 10.90 -6.85 -24.79
CA LEU A 326 9.58 -6.49 -24.24
C LEU A 326 8.47 -6.57 -25.30
N GLU A 327 8.78 -6.27 -26.55
CA GLU A 327 7.82 -6.21 -27.66
C GLU A 327 7.43 -7.58 -28.22
N LYS A 328 8.34 -8.58 -28.19
CA LYS A 328 8.10 -9.99 -28.60
C LYS A 328 6.79 -10.61 -28.05
#